data_AF-A0A0L7LGZ2-F1
#
_entry.id   AF-A0A0L7LGZ2-F1
#
_cell.length_a   1.000
_cell.length_b   1.000
_cell.length_c   1.000
_cell.angle_alpha   90.00
_cell.angle_beta   90.00
_cell.angle_gamma   90.00
#
_symmetry.space_group_name_H-M   'P 1'
#
loop_
_entity.id
_entity.type
_entity.pdbx_description
1 polymer ?
#
loop_
_entity_poly.entity_id
_entity_poly.type
_entity_poly.pdbx_seq_one_letter_code
_entity_poly.pdbx_strand_id
1 'polypeptide(L)'
;MDFNAIFTLVFVKPDEVAKLWGKMKQNDNMTFEKFSRAMRYHYKQAVLVSVPTARLVYQFGFKGPDFKTDNPNFVKVKTELDMSEMYS
;
A
#
# COMPACT_ATOMS: atom_id res chain seq x y z
N MET A 1 -0.57 6.47 22.26
CA MET A 1 -0.88 5.36 21.33
C MET A 1 -0.15 5.72 20.06
N ASP A 2 1.02 5.14 19.87
CA ASP A 2 1.95 5.57 18.83
C ASP A 2 1.38 5.26 17.46
N PHE A 3 1.05 6.32 16.71
CA PHE A 3 0.58 6.24 15.33
C PHE A 3 1.79 5.89 14.46
N ASN A 4 2.12 4.60 14.39
CA ASN A 4 3.18 4.07 13.54
C ASN A 4 3.07 4.68 12.13
N ALA A 5 4.14 5.38 11.73
CA ALA A 5 4.31 6.04 10.45
C ALA A 5 3.66 5.24 9.30
N ILE A 6 2.65 5.84 8.68
CA ILE A 6 1.73 5.12 7.81
C ILE A 6 2.38 4.95 6.43
N PHE A 7 2.94 3.77 6.18
CA PHE A 7 3.58 3.46 4.90
C PHE A 7 2.55 3.45 3.76
N THR A 8 2.87 4.19 2.69
CA THR A 8 2.02 4.33 1.50
C THR A 8 2.72 3.72 0.29
N LEU A 9 2.03 2.81 -0.39
CA LEU A 9 2.48 2.13 -1.60
C LEU A 9 1.79 2.74 -2.83
N VAL A 10 2.58 3.05 -3.87
CA VAL A 10 2.08 3.53 -5.15
C VAL A 10 2.49 2.56 -6.25
N PHE A 11 1.52 2.04 -7.01
CA PHE A 11 1.83 1.22 -8.17
C PHE A 11 2.08 2.07 -9.40
N VAL A 12 3.35 2.23 -9.78
CA VAL A 12 3.77 2.97 -10.99
C VAL A 12 3.44 2.20 -12.26
N LYS A 13 3.59 0.87 -12.24
CA LYS A 13 3.29 -0.03 -13.36
C LYS A 13 2.32 -1.14 -12.92
N PRO A 14 1.01 -0.83 -12.80
CA PRO A 14 0.02 -1.74 -12.22
C PRO A 14 -0.08 -3.09 -12.96
N ASP A 15 -0.01 -3.08 -14.29
CA ASP A 15 -0.11 -4.31 -15.08
C ASP A 15 1.10 -5.24 -14.87
N GLU A 16 2.30 -4.67 -14.76
CA GLU A 16 3.51 -5.45 -14.51
C GLU A 16 3.49 -6.08 -13.11
N VAL A 17 2.98 -5.34 -12.12
CA VAL A 17 2.76 -5.88 -10.77
C VAL A 17 1.77 -7.04 -10.80
N ALA A 18 0.66 -6.89 -11.52
CA ALA A 18 -0.33 -7.96 -11.64
C ALA A 18 0.21 -9.19 -12.36
N LYS A 19 1.00 -9.01 -13.43
CA LYS A 19 1.68 -10.10 -14.14
C LYS A 19 2.68 -10.83 -13.25
N LEU A 20 3.51 -10.09 -12.51
CA LEU A 20 4.48 -10.67 -11.56
C LEU A 20 3.76 -11.48 -10.47
N TRP A 21 2.68 -10.93 -9.92
CA TRP A 21 1.85 -11.63 -8.95
C TRP A 21 1.20 -12.90 -9.56
N GLY A 22 0.67 -12.78 -10.78
CA GLY A 22 0.11 -13.90 -11.54
C GLY A 22 1.12 -15.02 -11.74
N LYS A 23 2.32 -14.70 -12.24
CA LYS A 23 3.42 -15.65 -12.40
C LYS A 23 3.78 -16.35 -11.10
N MET A 24 3.89 -15.61 -9.99
CA MET A 24 4.18 -16.16 -8.67
C MET A 24 3.08 -17.12 -8.18
N LYS A 25 1.82 -16.85 -8.53
CA LYS A 25 0.65 -17.68 -8.18
C LYS A 25 0.25 -18.67 -9.27
N GLN A 26 1.07 -18.86 -10.32
CA GLN A 26 0.78 -19.71 -11.47
C GLN A 26 -0.60 -19.40 -12.12
N ASN A 27 -0.92 -18.12 -12.24
CA ASN A 27 -2.13 -17.63 -12.89
C ASN A 27 -1.77 -16.60 -13.97
N ASP A 28 -1.63 -17.08 -15.21
CA ASP A 28 -1.22 -16.26 -16.35
C ASP A 28 -2.30 -15.26 -16.80
N ASN A 29 -3.55 -15.45 -16.37
CA ASN A 29 -4.68 -14.57 -16.68
C ASN A 29 -4.93 -13.51 -15.59
N MET A 30 -3.92 -13.22 -14.77
CA MET A 30 -3.97 -12.19 -13.74
C MET A 30 -3.92 -10.80 -14.36
N THR A 31 -4.89 -9.95 -14.00
CA THR A 31 -4.94 -8.54 -14.41
C THR A 31 -4.92 -7.64 -13.18
N PHE A 32 -4.63 -6.36 -13.36
CA PHE A 32 -4.62 -5.42 -12.24
C PHE A 32 -6.01 -5.24 -11.62
N GLU A 33 -7.10 -5.36 -12.38
CA GLU A 33 -8.47 -5.30 -11.86
C GLU A 33 -8.74 -6.45 -10.87
N LYS A 34 -8.35 -7.68 -11.23
CA LYS A 34 -8.49 -8.85 -10.36
C LYS A 34 -7.60 -8.72 -9.12
N PHE A 35 -6.35 -8.31 -9.30
CA PHE A 35 -5.42 -8.07 -8.22
C PHE A 35 -5.91 -6.98 -7.26
N SER A 36 -6.31 -5.82 -7.79
CA SER A 36 -6.83 -4.70 -7.00
C SER A 36 -8.12 -5.07 -6.27
N ARG A 37 -8.97 -5.93 -6.85
CA ARG A 37 -10.14 -6.47 -6.14
C ARG A 37 -9.75 -7.27 -4.90
N ALA A 38 -8.71 -8.10 -5.00
CA ALA A 38 -8.16 -8.85 -3.88
C ALA A 38 -7.60 -7.92 -2.80
N MET A 39 -6.84 -6.89 -3.19
CA MET A 39 -6.33 -5.87 -2.29
C MET A 39 -7.45 -5.19 -1.48
N ARG A 40 -8.57 -4.85 -2.12
CA ARG A 40 -9.71 -4.22 -1.41
C ARG A 40 -10.36 -5.11 -0.36
N TYR A 41 -10.24 -6.45 -0.45
CA TYR A 41 -10.77 -7.33 0.62
C TYR A 41 -10.04 -7.13 1.94
N HIS A 42 -8.78 -6.67 1.90
CA HIS A 42 -7.98 -6.41 3.08
C HIS A 42 -8.36 -5.12 3.82
N TYR A 43 -9.23 -4.28 3.26
CA TYR A 43 -9.74 -3.09 3.94
C TYR A 43 -10.53 -3.44 5.20
N LYS A 44 -11.43 -4.43 5.11
CA LYS A 44 -12.22 -4.88 6.27
C LYS A 44 -11.35 -5.44 7.40
N GLN A 45 -10.17 -5.98 7.04
CA GLN A 45 -9.22 -6.56 7.98
C GLN A 45 -8.22 -5.53 8.54
N ALA A 46 -8.32 -4.26 8.13
CA ALA A 46 -7.40 -3.17 8.51
C ALA A 46 -5.91 -3.45 8.20
N VAL A 47 -5.64 -4.37 7.28
CA VAL A 47 -4.29 -4.61 6.72
C VAL A 47 -3.96 -3.49 5.73
N LEU A 48 -4.97 -3.05 4.96
CA LEU A 48 -4.89 -1.89 4.10
C LEU A 48 -5.99 -0.88 4.45
N VAL A 49 -5.76 0.38 4.13
CA VAL A 49 -6.72 1.47 4.22
C VAL A 49 -6.95 2.03 2.81
N SER A 50 -8.20 2.37 2.50
CA SER A 50 -8.55 2.99 1.22
C SER A 50 -8.08 4.43 1.17
N VAL A 51 -7.44 4.84 0.07
CA VAL A 51 -7.08 6.24 -0.21
C VAL A 51 -8.03 6.77 -1.30
N PRO A 52 -9.18 7.38 -0.95
CA PRO A 52 -10.21 7.71 -1.94
C PRO A 52 -9.79 8.83 -2.91
N THR A 53 -8.87 9.69 -2.50
CA THR A 53 -8.40 10.85 -3.28
C THR A 53 -7.34 10.49 -4.32
N ALA A 54 -6.80 9.27 -4.31
CA ALA A 54 -5.67 8.89 -5.14
C ALA A 54 -5.84 7.51 -5.80
N ARG A 55 -5.54 7.44 -7.10
CA ARG A 55 -5.57 6.18 -7.86
C ARG A 55 -4.24 5.44 -7.73
N LEU A 56 -4.29 4.12 -7.68
CA LEU A 56 -3.12 3.23 -7.56
C LEU A 56 -2.31 3.43 -6.27
N VAL A 57 -2.84 4.20 -5.33
CA VAL A 57 -2.26 4.46 -4.02
C VAL A 57 -2.97 3.60 -2.99
N TYR A 58 -2.17 2.91 -2.18
CA TYR A 58 -2.63 2.05 -1.11
C TYR A 58 -1.86 2.39 0.15
N GLN A 59 -2.54 2.31 1.29
CA GLN A 59 -1.93 2.63 2.56
C GLN A 59 -2.03 1.41 3.47
N PHE A 60 -0.95 1.07 4.18
CA PHE A 60 -1.02 0.01 5.17
C PHE A 60 -1.76 0.50 6.41
N GLY A 61 -2.69 -0.31 6.90
CA GLY A 61 -3.34 -0.06 8.17
C GLY A 61 -2.51 -0.58 9.34
N PHE A 62 -3.02 -0.41 10.55
CA PHE A 62 -2.33 -0.83 11.78
C PHE A 62 -2.14 -2.34 11.92
N LYS A 63 -2.89 -3.16 11.17
CA LYS A 63 -2.67 -4.62 11.06
C LYS A 63 -1.84 -4.99 9.83
N GLY A 64 -1.35 -4.00 9.10
CA GLY A 64 -0.41 -4.18 8.01
C GLY A 64 0.96 -4.63 8.51
N PRO A 65 1.82 -5.13 7.61
CA PRO A 65 3.19 -5.46 7.97
C PRO A 65 3.93 -4.22 8.48
N ASP A 66 4.69 -4.36 9.58
CA ASP A 66 5.63 -3.32 10.02
C ASP A 66 6.80 -3.30 9.03
N PHE A 67 6.71 -2.43 8.03
CA PHE A 67 7.71 -2.33 6.98
C PHE A 67 8.83 -1.39 7.46
N LYS A 68 9.90 -1.99 8.00
CA LYS A 68 11.21 -1.34 8.12
C LYS A 68 12.02 -1.73 6.88
N THR A 69 12.37 -0.72 6.08
CA THR A 69 13.14 -0.94 4.86
C THR A 69 14.22 0.12 4.77
N ASP A 70 15.43 -0.31 4.47
CA ASP A 70 16.56 0.59 4.18
C ASP A 70 16.58 0.99 2.70
N ASN A 71 15.59 0.53 1.92
CA ASN A 71 15.52 0.80 0.49
C ASN A 71 15.01 2.23 0.25
N PRO A 72 15.81 3.11 -0.37
CA PRO A 72 15.46 4.51 -0.57
C PRO A 72 14.25 4.73 -1.49
N ASN A 73 13.86 3.73 -2.28
CA ASN A 73 12.66 3.79 -3.12
C ASN A 73 11.35 3.58 -2.33
N PHE A 74 11.45 3.13 -1.08
CA PHE A 74 10.32 2.93 -0.18
C PHE A 74 10.33 4.05 0.87
N VAL A 75 10.14 5.29 0.40
CA VAL A 75 10.10 6.48 1.26
C VAL A 75 8.84 6.41 2.12
N LYS A 76 9.00 6.50 3.44
CA LYS A 76 7.86 6.79 4.33
C LYS A 76 7.35 8.19 3.98
N VAL A 77 6.22 8.26 3.28
CA VAL A 77 5.53 9.53 3.07
C VAL A 77 5.08 10.01 4.44
N LYS A 78 5.66 11.11 4.92
CA LYS A 78 5.24 11.74 6.17
C LYS A 78 3.79 12.16 6.03
N THR A 79 2.95 11.79 6.99
CA THR A 79 1.53 12.13 6.97
C THR A 79 1.31 13.60 7.36
N GLU A 80 0.14 14.16 7.05
CA GLU A 80 -0.24 15.52 7.47
C GLU A 80 -0.15 15.72 9.00
N LEU A 81 -0.44 14.65 9.76
CA LEU A 81 -0.33 14.64 11.22
C LEU A 81 1.13 14.75 11.66
N ASP A 82 2.03 13.96 11.06
CA ASP A 82 3.48 14.04 11.33
C ASP A 82 4.07 15.41 11.00
N MET A 83 3.52 16.09 9.99
CA MET A 83 3.91 17.47 9.68
C MET A 83 3.40 18.45 10.73
N SER A 84 2.16 18.30 11.21
CA SER A 84 1.61 19.20 12.24
C SER A 84 2.38 19.12 13.57
N GLU A 85 2.82 17.94 13.99
CA GLU A 85 3.60 17.76 15.23
C GLU A 85 5.03 18.33 15.11
N MET A 86 5.59 18.44 13.90
CA MET A 86 6.94 18.98 13.68
C MET A 86 7.00 20.52 13.72
N TYR A 87 5.88 21.17 13.41
CA TYR A 87 5.74 22.63 13.46
C TYR A 87 5.02 23.13 14.73
N SER A 88 4.78 22.24 15.70
CA SER A 88 4.24 22.53 17.03
C SER A 88 5.37 22.52 18.07
#